data_AF-X1BZQ7-F1
#
_entry.id   AF-X1BZQ7-F1
#
_cell.length_a   1.000
_cell.length_b   1.000
_cell.length_c   1.000
_cell.angle_alpha   90.00
_cell.angle_beta   90.00
_cell.angle_gamma   90.00
#
_symmetry.space_group_name_H-M   'P 1'
#
loop_
_entity.id
_entity.type
_entity.pdbx_description
1 polymer ?
#
loop_
_entity_poly.entity_id
_entity_poly.type
_entity_poly.pdbx_seq_one_letter_code
_entity_poly.pdbx_strand_id
1 'polypeptide(L)'
;SIHQKLSEPFIREFQDKVDWDSISSNQKLSEEFIREFQDKVDWKYLKLNENYTPEEIKEIKEEINMPIISMNKFEEEIDIRV
;
A
#
# COMPACT_ATOMS: atom_id res chain seq x y z
N SER A 1 3.93 23.10 -2.22
CA SER A 1 3.72 22.13 -3.31
C SER A 1 3.09 20.90 -2.68
N ILE A 2 1.93 20.46 -3.16
CA ILE A 2 1.09 19.41 -2.52
C ILE A 2 1.49 17.98 -2.93
N HIS A 3 2.60 17.82 -3.66
CA HIS A 3 3.10 16.52 -4.16
C HIS A 3 4.59 16.38 -3.86
N GLN A 4 4.97 16.41 -2.58
CA GLN A 4 6.35 16.18 -2.20
C GLN A 4 6.67 14.68 -2.33
N LYS A 5 7.55 14.32 -3.27
CA LYS A 5 8.08 12.96 -3.35
C LYS A 5 9.13 12.75 -2.26
N LEU A 6 8.85 11.88 -1.30
CA LEU A 6 9.79 11.47 -0.26
C LEU A 6 10.65 10.31 -0.77
N SER A 7 11.95 10.33 -0.44
CA SER A 7 12.87 9.23 -0.74
C SER A 7 12.70 8.09 0.26
N GLU A 8 12.92 6.85 -0.15
CA GLU A 8 12.83 5.68 0.74
C GLU A 8 13.73 5.77 1.97
N PRO A 9 14.99 6.25 1.91
CA PRO A 9 15.79 6.45 3.11
C PRO A 9 15.16 7.44 4.10
N PHE A 10 14.53 8.51 3.59
CA PHE A 10 13.83 9.49 4.43
C PHE A 10 12.59 8.87 5.07
N ILE A 11 11.77 8.14 4.29
CA ILE A 11 10.59 7.45 4.81
C ILE A 11 11.00 6.45 5.89
N ARG A 12 12.09 5.69 5.68
CA ARG A 12 12.64 4.75 6.66
C ARG A 12 13.08 5.45 7.95
N GLU A 13 13.78 6.57 7.85
CA GLU A 13 14.24 7.36 9.01
C GLU A 13 13.06 7.94 9.81
N PHE A 14 11.99 8.34 9.13
CA PHE A 14 10.82 8.99 9.73
C PHE A 14 9.55 8.13 9.70
N GLN A 15 9.69 6.81 9.68
CA GLN A 15 8.59 5.85 9.45
C GLN A 15 7.41 5.95 10.44
N ASP A 16 7.60 6.59 11.59
CA ASP A 16 6.57 6.80 12.62
C ASP A 16 5.97 8.22 12.58
N LYS A 17 6.41 9.07 11.65
CA LYS A 17 6.04 10.49 11.53
C LYS A 17 5.53 10.86 10.14
N VAL A 18 5.67 9.97 9.16
CA VAL A 18 5.15 10.17 7.81
C VAL A 18 3.71 9.69 7.70
N ASP A 19 2.98 10.27 6.75
CA ASP A 19 1.65 9.83 6.36
C ASP A 19 1.76 8.70 5.31
N TRP A 20 1.49 7.47 5.74
CA TRP A 20 1.56 6.28 4.91
C TRP A 20 0.46 6.22 3.85
N ASP A 21 -0.71 6.81 4.09
CA ASP A 21 -1.81 6.83 3.12
C ASP A 21 -1.46 7.72 1.94
N SER A 22 -0.93 8.92 2.25
CA SER A 22 -0.42 9.86 1.24
C SER A 22 0.74 9.27 0.45
N ILE A 23 1.70 8.59 1.11
CA ILE A 23 2.82 7.93 0.42
C ILE A 23 2.30 6.83 -0.51
N SER A 24 1.43 5.96 0.00
CA SER A 24 0.93 4.78 -0.71
C SER A 24 0.09 5.16 -1.94
N SER A 25 -0.68 6.25 -1.87
CA SER A 25 -1.54 6.71 -2.98
C SER A 25 -0.82 7.53 -4.04
N ASN A 26 0.33 8.17 -3.72
CA ASN A 26 0.94 9.17 -4.61
C ASN A 26 2.35 8.83 -5.11
N GLN A 27 3.04 7.82 -4.58
CA GLN A 27 4.43 7.54 -4.93
C GLN A 27 4.65 6.07 -5.30
N LYS A 28 5.50 5.80 -6.30
CA LYS A 28 6.02 4.46 -6.52
C LYS A 28 7.15 4.18 -5.53
N LEU A 29 6.96 3.18 -4.69
CA LEU A 29 7.94 2.55 -3.81
C LEU A 29 8.49 1.28 -4.47
N SER A 30 9.73 0.93 -4.17
CA SER A 30 10.30 -0.36 -4.57
C SER A 30 9.59 -1.50 -3.84
N GLU A 31 9.58 -2.67 -4.47
CA GLU A 31 9.00 -3.87 -3.88
C GLU A 31 9.69 -4.26 -2.56
N GLU A 32 11.03 -4.21 -2.51
CA GLU A 32 11.78 -4.49 -1.29
C GLU A 32 11.33 -3.57 -0.14
N PHE A 33 11.07 -2.29 -0.43
CA PHE A 33 10.58 -1.34 0.55
C PHE A 33 9.15 -1.65 1.01
N ILE A 34 8.26 -2.02 0.08
CA ILE A 34 6.89 -2.43 0.42
C ILE A 34 6.91 -3.66 1.32
N ARG A 35 7.82 -4.61 1.08
CA ARG A 35 7.99 -5.80 1.91
C ARG A 35 8.52 -5.45 3.31
N GLU A 36 9.51 -4.57 3.39
CA GLU A 36 10.06 -4.07 4.67
C GLU A 36 8.97 -3.42 5.53
N PHE A 37 8.04 -2.70 4.90
CA PHE A 37 6.99 -1.93 5.57
C PHE A 37 5.57 -2.41 5.27
N GLN A 38 5.39 -3.70 5.02
CA GLN A 38 4.11 -4.28 4.57
C GLN A 38 2.94 -4.03 5.54
N ASP A 39 3.25 -3.88 6.83
CA ASP A 39 2.28 -3.62 7.90
C ASP A 39 1.91 -2.13 8.03
N LYS A 40 2.70 -1.24 7.42
CA LYS A 40 2.49 0.21 7.45
C LYS A 40 1.95 0.76 6.13
N VAL A 41 2.32 0.14 5.01
CA VAL A 41 1.80 0.50 3.68
C VAL A 41 0.32 0.18 3.59
N ASP A 42 -0.48 1.15 3.15
CA ASP A 42 -1.90 0.92 2.89
C ASP A 42 -2.08 0.34 1.47
N TRP A 43 -2.39 -0.94 1.43
CA TRP A 43 -2.62 -1.71 0.21
C TRP A 43 -3.83 -1.26 -0.62
N LYS A 44 -4.83 -0.62 0.00
CA LYS A 44 -5.98 -0.04 -0.71
C LYS A 44 -5.52 1.20 -1.47
N TYR A 45 -4.73 2.06 -0.82
CA TYR A 45 -4.17 3.25 -1.47
C TYR A 45 -3.12 2.89 -2.53
N LEU A 46 -2.33 1.85 -2.31
CA LEU A 46 -1.37 1.34 -3.30
C LEU A 46 -2.06 0.87 -4.60
N LYS A 47 -3.26 0.26 -4.51
CA LYS A 47 -4.06 -0.12 -5.69
C LYS A 47 -4.63 1.07 -6.46
N LEU A 48 -4.88 2.18 -5.78
CA LEU A 48 -5.44 3.40 -6.37
C LEU A 48 -4.34 4.33 -6.91
N ASN A 49 -3.08 3.99 -6.66
CA ASN A 49 -1.93 4.76 -7.09
C ASN A 49 -1.68 4.54 -8.59
N GLU A 50 -1.76 5.62 -9.35
CA GLU A 50 -1.61 5.62 -10.81
C GLU A 50 -0.21 5.19 -11.28
N ASN A 51 0.77 5.08 -10.38
CA ASN A 51 2.13 4.64 -10.70
C ASN A 51 2.31 3.10 -10.70
N TYR A 52 1.27 2.33 -10.35
CA TYR A 52 1.29 0.87 -10.38
C TYR A 52 0.28 0.30 -11.36
N THR A 53 0.64 -0.81 -12.00
CA THR A 53 -0.34 -1.65 -12.71
C THR A 53 -0.98 -2.65 -11.76
N PRO A 54 -2.20 -3.13 -12.06
CA PRO A 54 -2.83 -4.21 -11.30
C PRO A 54 -1.96 -5.48 -11.19
N GLU A 55 -1.19 -5.79 -12.23
CA GLU A 55 -0.27 -6.92 -12.28
C GLU A 55 0.91 -6.75 -11.31
N GLU A 56 1.52 -5.56 -11.27
CA GLU A 56 2.60 -5.26 -10.30
C GLU A 56 2.09 -5.43 -8.86
N ILE A 57 0.90 -4.92 -8.55
CA ILE A 57 0.33 -5.07 -7.20
C ILE A 57 0.02 -6.53 -6.87
N LYS A 58 -0.40 -7.31 -7.86
CA LYS A 58 -0.68 -8.73 -7.68
C LYS A 58 0.60 -9.52 -7.39
N GLU A 59 1.67 -9.27 -8.14
CA GLU A 59 2.97 -9.92 -7.97
C GLU A 59 3.55 -9.65 -6.57
N ILE A 60 3.57 -8.39 -6.15
CA ILE A 60 4.05 -7.99 -4.82
C ILE A 60 3.23 -8.69 -3.71
N LYS A 61 1.92 -8.88 -3.90
CA LYS A 61 1.06 -9.57 -2.92
C LYS A 61 1.30 -11.07 -2.83
N GLU A 62 1.49 -11.72 -3.98
CA GLU A 62 1.76 -13.16 -4.04
C GLU A 62 3.10 -13.47 -3.35
N GLU A 63 4.10 -12.60 -3.50
CA GLU A 63 5.43 -12.81 -2.91
C GLU A 63 5.48 -12.56 -1.40
N ILE A 64 4.56 -11.76 -0.87
CA ILE A 64 4.47 -11.48 0.58
C ILE A 64 3.66 -12.57 1.32
N ASN A 65 3.13 -13.58 0.60
CA ASN A 65 2.30 -14.67 1.16
C ASN A 65 1.15 -14.14 2.04
N MET A 66 0.61 -12.97 1.71
CA MET A 66 -0.54 -12.41 2.39
C MET A 66 -1.78 -13.24 2.00
N PRO A 67 -2.52 -13.84 2.96
CA PRO A 67 -3.67 -14.65 2.62
C PRO A 67 -4.70 -13.78 1.89
N ILE A 68 -5.04 -14.17 0.66
CA ILE A 68 -6.08 -13.57 -0.19
C ILE A 68 -7.39 -13.34 0.61
N ILE A 69 -7.63 -14.15 1.64
CA ILE A 69 -8.76 -14.08 2.57
C ILE A 69 -8.89 -12.70 3.26
N SER A 70 -7.80 -11.99 3.57
CA SER A 70 -7.88 -10.62 4.10
C SER A 70 -8.37 -9.60 3.06
N MET A 71 -8.40 -9.96 1.78
CA MET A 71 -9.00 -9.15 0.70
C MET A 71 -10.51 -9.42 0.55
N ASN A 72 -10.96 -10.65 0.89
CA ASN A 72 -12.38 -11.05 0.79
C ASN A 72 -13.21 -10.63 2.02
N LYS A 73 -12.58 -10.24 3.12
CA LYS A 73 -13.29 -9.75 4.31
C LYS A 73 -14.00 -8.40 4.12
N PHE A 74 -13.78 -7.73 2.99
CA PHE A 74 -14.39 -6.44 2.67
C PHE A 74 -15.63 -6.52 1.77
N GLU A 75 -15.98 -7.68 1.22
CA GLU A 75 -17.31 -7.86 0.58
C GLU A 75 -18.41 -8.17 1.60
N GLU A 76 -18.07 -8.66 2.80
CA GLU A 76 -19.06 -8.97 3.85
C GLU A 76 -19.53 -7.74 4.67
N GLU A 77 -18.88 -6.58 4.59
CA GLU A 77 -19.35 -5.35 5.26
C GLU A 77 -20.35 -4.52 4.41
N ILE A 78 -20.71 -4.98 3.21
CA ILE A 78 -21.77 -4.36 2.39
C ILE A 78 -23.14 -5.04 2.58
N ASP A 79 -23.24 -6.14 3.33
CA ASP A 79 -24.53 -6.82 3.60
C ASP A 79 -24.99 -6.72 5.08
N ILE A 80 -24.92 -5.52 5.67
CA ILE A 80 -25.74 -5.18 6.84
C ILE A 80 -26.36 -3.80 6.64
N ARG A 81 -27.33 -3.73 5.71
CA ARG A 81 -28.47 -2.80 5.74
C ARG A 81 -29.49 -3.28 4.70
N VAL A 82 -30.47 -4.03 5.20
CA VAL A 82 -31.86 -4.24 4.75
C VAL A 82 -32.19 -3.80 3.32
#